data_AF-A0A832VW55-F1
#
_entry.id   AF-A0A832VW55-F1
#
_cell.length_a   1.000
_cell.length_b   1.000
_cell.length_c   1.000
_cell.angle_alpha   90.00
_cell.angle_beta   90.00
_cell.angle_gamma   90.00
#
_symmetry.space_group_name_H-M   'P 1'
#
loop_
_entity.id
_entity.type
_entity.pdbx_description
1 polymer ?
#
loop_
_entity_poly.entity_id
_entity_poly.type
_entity_poly.pdbx_seq_one_letter_code
_entity_poly.pdbx_strand_id
1 'polypeptide(L)'
;PALLGLIEARAGQTLSTVKDVAIFEGIKYVSEPVVQIAVEAKYPKDLPKLVEALRRITIEDPNLVVKINEESGETVIAGMG
;
A
#
# COMPACT_ATOMS: atom_id res chain seq x y z
N PRO A 1 -15.06 -17.80 -1.89
CA PRO A 1 -15.18 -17.07 -3.18
C PRO A 1 -14.31 -15.80 -3.15
N ALA A 2 -13.51 -15.56 -4.18
CA ALA A 2 -12.72 -14.35 -4.34
C ALA A 2 -13.33 -13.48 -5.45
N LEU A 3 -13.37 -12.17 -5.25
CA LEU A 3 -13.83 -11.21 -6.26
C LEU A 3 -12.62 -10.69 -7.04
N LEU A 4 -12.71 -10.70 -8.37
CA LEU A 4 -11.67 -10.18 -9.26
C LEU A 4 -12.09 -8.80 -9.81
N GLY A 5 -11.12 -7.90 -10.00
CA GLY A 5 -11.34 -6.58 -10.63
C GLY A 5 -11.67 -5.44 -9.68
N LEU A 6 -11.59 -5.66 -8.36
CA LEU A 6 -11.76 -4.60 -7.36
C LEU A 6 -10.44 -3.83 -7.19
N ILE A 7 -10.38 -2.62 -7.76
CA ILE A 7 -9.18 -1.78 -7.74
C ILE A 7 -9.04 -0.94 -6.46
N GLU A 8 -10.17 -0.56 -5.85
CA GLU A 8 -10.20 0.31 -4.67
C GLU A 8 -10.40 -0.45 -3.36
N ALA A 9 -10.80 -1.73 -3.44
CA ALA A 9 -10.95 -2.54 -2.24
C ALA A 9 -9.58 -2.82 -1.61
N ARG A 10 -9.55 -2.79 -0.27
CA ARG A 10 -8.38 -3.11 0.55
C ARG A 10 -8.74 -4.18 1.58
N ALA A 11 -7.72 -4.82 2.13
CA ALA A 11 -7.90 -5.76 3.24
C ALA A 11 -8.62 -5.06 4.42
N GLY A 12 -9.53 -5.77 5.07
CA GLY A 12 -10.30 -5.26 6.21
C GLY A 12 -11.50 -4.36 5.85
N GLN A 13 -11.77 -4.12 4.57
CA GLN A 13 -12.95 -3.35 4.14
C GLN A 13 -14.18 -4.25 3.94
N THR A 14 -15.36 -3.68 4.21
CA THR A 14 -16.66 -4.31 3.94
C THR A 14 -17.22 -3.79 2.62
N LEU A 15 -17.61 -4.68 1.71
CA LEU A 15 -18.23 -4.34 0.42
C LEU A 15 -19.73 -4.68 0.46
N SER A 16 -20.58 -3.71 0.11
CA SER A 16 -22.03 -3.86 0.06
C SER A 16 -22.62 -3.08 -1.11
N THR A 17 -23.65 -3.65 -1.74
CA THR A 17 -24.47 -2.98 -2.76
C THR A 17 -25.59 -2.14 -2.14
N VAL A 18 -25.91 -2.37 -0.86
CA VAL A 18 -26.93 -1.66 -0.09
C VAL A 18 -26.28 -0.47 0.62
N LYS A 19 -26.85 0.73 0.43
CA LYS A 19 -26.46 1.93 1.19
C LYS A 19 -26.82 1.77 2.67
N ASP A 20 -26.00 2.35 3.55
CA ASP A 20 -26.21 2.32 5.02
C ASP A 20 -26.13 0.92 5.67
N VAL A 21 -25.30 0.03 5.12
CA VAL A 21 -25.00 -1.26 5.77
C VAL A 21 -24.13 -1.06 7.01
N ALA A 22 -24.39 -1.83 8.06
CA ALA A 22 -23.51 -1.90 9.22
C ALA A 22 -22.14 -2.45 8.80
N ILE A 23 -21.09 -1.64 8.99
CA ILE A 23 -19.72 -2.02 8.65
C ILE A 23 -19.22 -3.02 9.72
N PHE A 24 -18.52 -4.08 9.30
CA PHE A 24 -17.79 -4.92 10.24
C PHE A 24 -16.66 -4.13 10.91
N GLU A 25 -16.19 -4.59 12.08
CA GLU A 25 -15.13 -3.91 12.80
C GLU A 25 -13.88 -3.74 11.91
N GLY A 26 -13.55 -2.49 11.63
CA GLY A 26 -12.44 -2.15 10.74
C GLY A 26 -11.11 -2.53 11.39
N ILE A 27 -10.22 -3.14 10.61
CA ILE A 27 -8.87 -3.44 11.07
C ILE A 27 -8.17 -2.11 11.36
N LYS A 28 -7.87 -1.86 12.63
CA LYS A 28 -7.01 -0.74 13.04
C LYS A 28 -5.55 -1.17 12.89
N TYR A 29 -4.91 -0.71 11.82
CA TYR A 29 -3.47 -0.84 11.63
C TYR A 29 -2.77 0.18 12.55
N VAL A 30 -2.56 -0.19 13.82
CA VAL A 30 -1.92 0.66 14.85
C VAL A 30 -0.40 0.44 14.95
N SER A 31 0.15 -0.44 14.12
CA SER A 31 1.56 -0.78 14.15
C SER A 31 2.35 0.27 13.37
N GLU A 32 3.20 1.01 14.06
CA GLU A 32 4.22 1.83 13.41
C GLU A 32 5.19 0.90 12.65
N PRO A 33 5.58 1.25 11.41
CA PRO A 33 6.50 0.43 10.65
C PRO A 33 7.84 0.31 11.38
N VAL A 34 8.30 -0.93 11.55
CA VAL A 34 9.48 -1.27 12.35
C VAL A 34 10.76 -1.19 11.51
N VAL A 35 10.65 -1.36 10.19
CA VAL A 35 11.77 -1.39 9.26
C VAL A 35 11.54 -0.35 8.16
N GLN A 36 12.59 0.40 7.83
CA GLN A 36 12.61 1.36 6.72
C GLN A 36 13.77 1.04 5.78
N ILE A 37 13.50 0.99 4.48
CA ILE A 37 14.49 0.68 3.43
C ILE A 37 14.35 1.73 2.33
N ALA A 38 15.46 2.36 1.96
CA ALA A 38 15.54 3.19 0.77
C ALA A 38 15.66 2.31 -0.48
N VAL A 39 14.81 2.57 -1.48
CA VAL A 39 14.78 1.85 -2.74
C VAL A 39 14.95 2.84 -3.89
N GLU A 40 15.84 2.49 -4.81
CA GLU A 40 16.12 3.27 -6.01
C GLU A 40 16.09 2.38 -7.25
N ALA A 41 15.66 2.94 -8.37
CA ALA A 41 15.74 2.25 -9.65
C ALA A 41 17.20 2.22 -10.14
N LYS A 42 17.72 1.03 -10.42
CA LYS A 42 19.08 0.85 -10.98
C LYS A 42 19.32 1.64 -12.27
N TYR A 43 18.26 1.85 -13.06
CA TYR A 43 18.30 2.65 -14.27
C TYR A 43 17.14 3.65 -14.28
N PRO A 44 17.35 4.90 -14.75
CA PRO A 44 16.30 5.92 -14.82
C PRO A 44 15.05 5.48 -15.61
N LYS A 45 15.24 4.64 -16.64
CA LYS A 45 14.15 4.11 -17.46
C LYS A 45 13.19 3.17 -16.71
N ASP A 46 13.62 2.62 -15.58
CA ASP A 46 12.82 1.67 -14.79
C ASP A 46 12.08 2.34 -13.63
N LEU A 47 12.26 3.66 -13.42
CA LEU A 47 11.49 4.45 -12.45
C LEU A 47 9.97 4.27 -12.58
N PRO A 48 9.35 4.32 -13.78
CA PRO A 48 7.91 4.17 -13.91
C PRO A 48 7.44 2.77 -13.47
N LYS A 49 8.26 1.74 -13.71
CA LYS A 49 7.95 0.37 -13.29
C LYS A 49 8.07 0.19 -11.79
N LEU A 50 9.08 0.82 -11.17
CA LEU A 50 9.24 0.82 -9.72
C LEU A 50 8.01 1.43 -9.05
N VAL A 51 7.58 2.61 -9.50
CA VAL A 51 6.40 3.30 -8.96
C VAL A 51 5.13 2.44 -9.10
N GLU A 52 4.93 1.81 -10.25
CA GLU A 52 3.79 0.92 -10.47
C GLU A 52 3.83 -0.32 -9.57
N ALA A 53 5.00 -0.94 -9.41
CA ALA A 53 5.17 -2.08 -8.52
C ALA A 53 4.91 -1.70 -7.05
N LEU A 54 5.47 -0.59 -6.59
CA LEU A 54 5.24 -0.08 -5.23
C LEU A 54 3.76 0.19 -4.98
N ARG A 55 3.07 0.82 -5.94
CA ARG A 55 1.64 1.07 -5.85
C ARG A 55 0.85 -0.22 -5.64
N ARG A 56 1.17 -1.28 -6.39
CA ARG A 56 0.51 -2.60 -6.26
C ARG A 56 0.78 -3.24 -4.91
N ILE A 57 2.02 -3.20 -4.41
CA ILE A 57 2.34 -3.82 -3.12
C ILE A 57 1.58 -3.10 -1.98
N THR A 58 1.44 -1.78 -2.02
CA THR A 58 0.61 -1.04 -1.04
C THR A 58 -0.88 -1.37 -1.13
N ILE A 59 -1.38 -1.88 -2.27
CA ILE A 59 -2.75 -2.41 -2.36
C ILE A 59 -2.87 -3.72 -1.59
N GLU A 60 -1.87 -4.59 -1.73
CA GLU A 60 -1.84 -5.93 -1.15
C GLU A 60 -1.60 -5.87 0.36
N ASP A 61 -0.67 -5.02 0.82
CA ASP A 61 -0.37 -4.81 2.23
C ASP A 61 -0.59 -3.34 2.64
N PRO A 62 -1.69 -3.04 3.37
CA PRO A 62 -1.96 -1.69 3.85
C PRO A 62 -1.00 -1.23 4.95
N ASN A 63 -0.18 -2.12 5.53
CA ASN A 63 0.87 -1.73 6.49
C ASN A 63 2.11 -1.18 5.80
N LEU A 64 2.25 -1.37 4.48
CA LEU A 64 3.37 -0.86 3.73
C LEU A 64 3.19 0.62 3.40
N VAL A 65 4.03 1.46 3.97
CA VAL A 65 4.02 2.89 3.76
C VAL A 65 5.17 3.27 2.82
N VAL A 66 4.84 3.85 1.68
CA VAL A 66 5.81 4.37 0.72
C VAL A 66 5.86 5.89 0.85
N LYS A 67 7.05 6.46 1.08
CA LYS A 67 7.29 7.90 1.16
C LYS A 67 8.43 8.28 0.23
N ILE A 68 8.38 9.49 -0.31
CA ILE A 68 9.50 10.08 -1.04
C ILE A 68 10.18 11.03 -0.06
N ASN A 69 11.46 10.82 0.19
CA ASN A 69 12.27 11.75 0.98
C ASN A 69 12.60 12.95 0.10
N GLU A 70 12.05 14.12 0.41
CA GLU A 70 12.29 15.34 -0.37
C GLU A 70 13.72 15.90 -0.20
N GLU A 71 14.43 15.54 0.88
CA GLU A 71 15.82 15.98 1.11
C GLU A 71 16.85 15.16 0.31
N SER A 72 16.66 13.84 0.19
CA SER A 72 17.57 12.97 -0.56
C SER A 72 17.07 12.61 -1.97
N GLY A 73 15.78 12.83 -2.26
CA GLY A 73 15.13 12.40 -3.49
C GLY A 73 14.86 10.89 -3.55
N GLU A 74 15.10 10.15 -2.48
CA GLU A 74 14.98 8.69 -2.44
C GLU A 74 13.56 8.24 -2.11
N THR A 75 13.17 7.08 -2.62
CA THR A 75 11.90 6.44 -2.24
C THR A 75 12.14 5.52 -1.04
N VAL A 76 11.54 5.84 0.10
CA VAL A 76 11.64 5.07 1.34
C VAL A 76 10.39 4.21 1.50
N ILE A 77 10.59 2.91 1.69
CA ILE A 77 9.54 1.95 1.99
C ILE A 77 9.66 1.58 3.47
N ALA A 78 8.54 1.66 4.19
CA ALA A 78 8.45 1.32 5.60
C ALA A 78 7.39 0.24 5.83
N GLY A 79 7.73 -0.79 6.61
CA GLY A 79 6.85 -1.93 6.88
C GLY A 79 7.16 -2.63 8.20
N MET A 80 6.41 -3.69 8.51
CA MET A 80 6.54 -4.43 9.78
C MET A 80 7.69 -5.45 9.82
N GLY A 81 8.41 -5.66 8.72
CA GLY A 81 9.54 -6.59 8.61
C GLY A 81 9.39 -7.58 7.47
#